data_AF-R7WSW4-F1
#
_entry.id   AF-R7WSW4-F1
#
_cell.length_a   1.000
_cell.length_b   1.000
_cell.length_c   1.000
_cell.angle_alpha   90.00
_cell.angle_beta   90.00
_cell.angle_gamma   90.00
#
_symmetry.space_group_name_H-M   'P 1'
#
loop_
_entity.id
_entity.type
_entity.pdbx_description
1 polymer ?
#
loop_
_entity_poly.entity_id
_entity_poly.type
_entity_poly.pdbx_seq_one_letter_code
_entity_poly.pdbx_strand_id
1 'polypeptide(L)'
;MNPDVELQLALAAAGSEHIAPVRGWVDTALDDVVTTLAMVQDYAANSADGWATALGSVRDLMMEADLYAGEVGTDFAGEAQRMGAAVADVHESLARTLGTGTVPVRAVAAGMTARLDAAVAEAPELEALAPRIRAVFDDLADGDDLEVQRIHGDLHLGQVLRTPERWLLIDFEGEPAKSLAERRTPDSVLRDVAGMARSFDYAAHFPLGDTESDARSAQREFRAREWADRNVDAFCRGYAERIGVDPRATGSTLEAYVLDKAVYEVLYEKRNRPGWIGLPLGAIERVLAAG
;
A
#
# COMPACT_ATOMS: atom_id res chain seq x y z
N MET A 1 -10.53 -20.19 9.30
CA MET A 1 -10.47 -19.94 7.84
C MET A 1 -9.46 -18.83 7.59
N ASN A 2 -8.53 -19.07 6.66
CA ASN A 2 -7.50 -18.11 6.24
C ASN A 2 -8.14 -16.92 5.45
N PRO A 3 -7.67 -15.67 5.63
CA PRO A 3 -8.24 -14.50 4.97
C PRO A 3 -8.11 -14.51 3.44
N ASP A 4 -7.07 -15.15 2.88
CA ASP A 4 -6.88 -15.25 1.44
C ASP A 4 -8.00 -16.06 0.78
N VAL A 5 -8.40 -17.17 1.40
CA VAL A 5 -9.57 -17.94 0.96
C VAL A 5 -10.87 -17.17 1.22
N GLU A 6 -11.04 -16.62 2.42
CA GLU A 6 -12.27 -15.92 2.83
C GLU A 6 -12.60 -14.73 1.91
N LEU A 7 -11.63 -13.85 1.65
CA LEU A 7 -11.82 -12.63 0.87
C LEU A 7 -11.97 -12.93 -0.62
N GLN A 8 -11.19 -13.85 -1.17
CA GLN A 8 -11.33 -14.22 -2.58
C GLN A 8 -12.68 -14.92 -2.86
N LEU A 9 -13.21 -15.72 -1.94
CA LEU A 9 -14.56 -16.28 -2.08
C LEU A 9 -15.65 -15.19 -2.06
N ALA A 10 -15.53 -14.19 -1.18
CA ALA A 10 -16.45 -13.06 -1.12
C ALA A 10 -16.40 -12.23 -2.42
N LEU A 11 -15.20 -11.99 -2.96
CA LEU A 11 -14.98 -11.29 -4.22
C LEU A 11 -15.52 -12.06 -5.42
N ALA A 12 -15.32 -13.38 -5.46
CA ALA A 12 -15.89 -14.23 -6.50
C ALA A 12 -17.43 -14.23 -6.47
N ALA A 13 -18.04 -14.29 -5.28
CA ALA A 13 -19.49 -14.21 -5.12
C ALA A 13 -20.07 -12.85 -5.58
N ALA A 14 -19.29 -11.77 -5.44
CA ALA A 14 -19.61 -10.44 -5.96
C ALA A 14 -19.39 -10.27 -7.47
N GLY A 15 -18.83 -11.28 -8.15
CA GLY A 15 -18.50 -11.22 -9.57
C GLY A 15 -17.28 -10.35 -9.89
N SER A 16 -16.35 -10.18 -8.94
CA SER A 16 -15.13 -9.39 -9.17
C SER A 16 -14.27 -10.01 -10.27
N GLU A 17 -13.84 -9.20 -11.23
CA GLU A 17 -12.91 -9.60 -12.28
C GLU A 17 -11.43 -9.42 -11.87
N HIS A 18 -11.18 -8.81 -10.71
CA HIS A 18 -9.85 -8.38 -10.25
C HIS A 18 -9.17 -9.37 -9.30
N ILE A 19 -9.57 -10.64 -9.34
CA ILE A 19 -8.93 -11.72 -8.58
C ILE A 19 -8.66 -12.93 -9.47
N ALA A 20 -7.74 -13.80 -9.05
CA ALA A 20 -7.64 -15.15 -9.58
C ALA A 20 -8.68 -16.04 -8.86
N PRO A 21 -9.68 -16.63 -9.53
CA PRO A 21 -10.72 -17.39 -8.83
C PRO A 21 -10.17 -18.60 -8.05
N VAL A 22 -10.55 -18.71 -6.77
CA VAL A 22 -10.32 -19.92 -5.97
C VAL A 22 -11.15 -21.08 -6.52
N ARG A 23 -10.50 -22.21 -6.79
CA ARG A 23 -11.11 -23.45 -7.30
C ARG A 23 -11.33 -24.50 -6.22
N GLY A 24 -10.58 -24.43 -5.12
CA GLY A 24 -10.76 -25.30 -3.97
C GLY A 24 -9.76 -24.98 -2.85
N TRP A 25 -10.04 -25.47 -1.66
CA TRP A 25 -9.16 -25.36 -0.50
C TRP A 25 -9.32 -26.59 0.40
N VAL A 26 -8.36 -26.82 1.27
CA VAL A 26 -8.37 -27.90 2.25
C VAL A 26 -8.27 -27.29 3.64
N ASP A 27 -9.27 -27.56 4.47
CA ASP A 27 -9.28 -27.21 5.88
C ASP A 27 -9.09 -28.47 6.74
N THR A 28 -8.56 -28.28 7.94
CA THR A 28 -8.55 -29.28 9.01
C THR A 28 -8.92 -28.62 10.34
N ALA A 29 -9.24 -29.43 11.34
CA ALA A 29 -9.34 -28.97 12.73
C ALA A 29 -8.01 -29.27 13.44
N LEU A 30 -7.31 -28.22 13.88
CA LEU A 30 -6.14 -28.32 14.76
C LEU A 30 -6.52 -27.64 16.08
N ASP A 31 -6.48 -28.39 17.18
CA ASP A 31 -6.86 -27.91 18.51
C ASP A 31 -8.22 -27.18 18.53
N ASP A 32 -9.22 -27.79 17.88
CA ASP A 32 -10.58 -27.25 17.70
C ASP A 32 -10.69 -25.92 16.91
N VAL A 33 -9.59 -25.51 16.25
CA VAL A 33 -9.56 -24.34 15.36
C VAL A 33 -9.53 -24.78 13.90
N VAL A 34 -10.46 -24.26 13.09
CA VAL A 34 -10.49 -24.48 11.64
C VAL A 34 -9.27 -23.80 11.00
N THR A 35 -8.35 -24.63 10.54
CA THR A 35 -7.07 -24.23 9.97
C THR A 35 -7.02 -24.61 8.49
N THR A 36 -6.82 -23.61 7.64
CA THR A 36 -6.65 -23.80 6.20
C THR A 36 -5.22 -24.28 5.93
N LEU A 37 -5.09 -25.41 5.24
CA LEU A 37 -3.80 -26.04 4.94
C LEU A 37 -3.29 -25.74 3.53
N ALA A 38 -4.21 -25.58 2.57
CA ALA A 38 -3.88 -25.35 1.17
C ALA A 38 -5.07 -24.74 0.43
N MET A 39 -4.77 -24.03 -0.67
CA MET A 39 -5.74 -23.57 -1.65
C MET A 39 -5.23 -23.75 -3.07
N VAL A 40 -6.17 -23.82 -4.01
CA VAL A 40 -5.92 -23.87 -5.45
C VAL A 40 -6.74 -22.79 -6.11
N GLN A 41 -6.10 -22.00 -6.97
CA GLN A 41 -6.70 -20.92 -7.73
C GLN A 41 -6.27 -20.98 -9.20
N ASP A 42 -6.97 -20.24 -10.06
CA ASP A 42 -6.56 -20.12 -11.46
C ASP A 42 -5.18 -19.48 -11.58
N TYR A 43 -4.36 -20.03 -12.48
CA TYR A 43 -3.09 -19.43 -12.81
C TYR A 43 -3.27 -18.28 -13.82
N ALA A 44 -2.81 -17.08 -13.46
CA ALA A 44 -2.80 -15.91 -14.33
C ALA A 44 -1.71 -16.03 -15.41
N ALA A 45 -1.95 -16.82 -16.45
CA ALA A 45 -0.99 -16.98 -17.54
C ALA A 45 -0.75 -15.64 -18.28
N ASN A 46 0.49 -15.43 -18.72
CA ASN A 46 0.94 -14.20 -19.40
C ASN A 46 0.72 -12.92 -18.57
N SER A 47 0.78 -13.03 -17.24
CA SER A 47 0.76 -11.86 -16.36
C SER A 47 2.16 -11.28 -16.13
N ALA A 48 2.24 -9.98 -15.92
CA ALA A 48 3.43 -9.29 -15.42
C ALA A 48 3.25 -8.88 -13.96
N ASP A 49 4.32 -8.97 -13.18
CA ASP A 49 4.40 -8.47 -11.82
C ASP A 49 4.37 -6.93 -11.79
N GLY A 50 3.53 -6.34 -10.94
CA GLY A 50 3.36 -4.89 -10.85
C GLY A 50 4.63 -4.16 -10.46
N TRP A 51 5.37 -4.72 -9.50
CA TRP A 51 6.64 -4.17 -9.03
C TRP A 51 7.72 -4.17 -10.12
N ALA A 52 7.92 -5.29 -10.80
CA ALA A 52 8.87 -5.39 -11.91
C ALA A 52 8.53 -4.43 -13.06
N THR A 53 7.24 -4.25 -13.34
CA THR A 53 6.76 -3.32 -14.37
C THR A 53 7.04 -1.86 -13.98
N ALA A 54 6.75 -1.49 -12.73
CA ALA A 54 7.04 -0.16 -12.19
C ALA A 54 8.55 0.14 -12.23
N LEU A 55 9.40 -0.79 -11.78
CA LEU A 55 10.86 -0.63 -11.84
C LEU A 55 11.38 -0.47 -13.29
N GLY A 56 10.70 -1.09 -14.26
CA GLY A 56 10.97 -0.87 -15.68
C GLY A 56 10.77 0.60 -16.08
N SER A 57 9.61 1.16 -15.75
CA SER A 57 9.27 2.56 -16.03
C SER A 57 10.24 3.53 -15.33
N VAL A 58 10.54 3.30 -14.04
CA VAL A 58 11.50 4.13 -13.29
C VAL A 58 12.88 4.11 -13.96
N ARG A 59 13.38 2.93 -14.31
CA ARG A 59 14.70 2.79 -14.96
C ARG A 59 14.76 3.56 -16.27
N ASP A 60 13.72 3.49 -17.09
CA ASP A 60 13.69 4.18 -18.38
C ASP A 60 13.67 5.70 -18.19
N LEU A 61 12.89 6.20 -17.23
CA LEU A 61 12.90 7.62 -16.86
C LEU A 61 14.29 8.11 -16.41
N MET A 62 15.04 7.27 -15.69
CA MET A 62 16.39 7.61 -15.24
C MET A 62 17.41 7.63 -16.39
N MET A 63 17.17 6.88 -17.47
CA MET A 63 18.04 6.87 -18.65
C MET A 63 17.79 8.07 -19.57
N GLU A 64 16.55 8.52 -19.70
CA GLU A 64 16.14 9.61 -20.61
C GLU A 64 16.24 10.99 -19.96
N ALA A 65 17.45 11.41 -19.57
CA ALA A 65 17.71 12.54 -18.67
C ALA A 65 17.09 13.92 -19.07
N ASP A 66 16.69 14.11 -20.32
CA ASP A 66 16.11 15.36 -20.82
C ASP A 66 14.57 15.38 -20.86
N LEU A 67 13.90 14.25 -20.60
CA LEU A 67 12.43 14.13 -20.63
C LEU A 67 11.82 14.18 -19.22
N TYR A 68 10.62 14.72 -19.08
CA TYR A 68 9.81 14.59 -17.87
C TYR A 68 9.09 13.25 -17.81
N ALA A 69 8.65 12.82 -16.61
CA ALA A 69 7.94 11.54 -16.43
C ALA A 69 6.74 11.32 -17.37
N GLY A 70 6.03 12.39 -17.74
CA GLY A 70 4.89 12.32 -18.67
C GLY A 70 5.25 12.32 -20.16
N GLU A 71 6.53 12.44 -20.50
CA GLU A 71 7.02 12.51 -21.88
C GLU A 71 7.74 11.23 -22.33
N VAL A 72 8.16 10.40 -21.37
CA VAL A 72 8.79 9.11 -21.65
C VAL A 72 7.73 8.13 -22.16
N GLY A 73 8.03 7.39 -23.23
CA GLY A 73 7.10 6.41 -23.81
C GLY A 73 6.69 5.26 -22.89
N THR A 74 7.37 5.12 -21.75
CA THR A 74 7.09 4.12 -20.70
C THR A 74 6.46 4.75 -19.45
N ASP A 75 5.80 5.91 -19.59
CA ASP A 75 4.97 6.54 -18.55
C ASP A 75 4.00 5.52 -17.92
N PHE A 76 4.07 5.37 -16.61
CA PHE A 76 3.29 4.40 -15.85
C PHE A 76 1.93 4.94 -15.40
N ALA A 77 1.66 6.25 -15.55
CA ALA A 77 0.47 6.90 -15.01
C ALA A 77 -0.84 6.25 -15.49
N GLY A 78 -0.91 5.85 -16.77
CA GLY A 78 -2.09 5.16 -17.31
C GLY A 78 -2.34 3.80 -16.68
N GLU A 79 -1.28 3.06 -16.34
CA GLU A 79 -1.39 1.79 -15.61
C GLU A 79 -1.74 2.02 -14.14
N ALA A 80 -1.13 3.02 -13.48
CA ALA A 80 -1.45 3.41 -12.12
C ALA A 80 -2.93 3.80 -11.97
N GLN A 81 -3.49 4.55 -12.92
CA GLN A 81 -4.93 4.88 -12.94
C GLN A 81 -5.81 3.63 -13.06
N ARG A 82 -5.49 2.71 -13.97
CA ARG A 82 -6.23 1.43 -14.08
C ARG A 82 -6.13 0.59 -12.81
N MET A 83 -4.98 0.62 -12.16
CA MET A 83 -4.76 -0.07 -10.88
C MET A 83 -5.61 0.56 -9.78
N GLY A 84 -5.68 1.89 -9.70
CA GLY A 84 -6.56 2.60 -8.77
C GLY A 84 -8.03 2.21 -8.93
N ALA A 85 -8.52 2.13 -10.17
CA ALA A 85 -9.87 1.66 -10.46
C ALA A 85 -10.09 0.20 -10.01
N ALA A 86 -9.14 -0.70 -10.29
CA ALA A 86 -9.24 -2.10 -9.89
C ALA A 86 -9.27 -2.29 -8.36
N VAL A 87 -8.46 -1.53 -7.61
CA VAL A 87 -8.46 -1.55 -6.14
C VAL A 87 -9.80 -1.04 -5.60
N ALA A 88 -10.33 0.05 -6.18
CA ALA A 88 -11.63 0.59 -5.81
C ALA A 88 -12.78 -0.41 -6.07
N ASP A 89 -12.75 -1.12 -7.20
CA ASP A 89 -13.69 -2.18 -7.54
C ASP A 89 -13.67 -3.35 -6.52
N VAL A 90 -12.48 -3.74 -6.07
CA VAL A 90 -12.29 -4.74 -5.02
C VAL A 90 -12.84 -4.24 -3.69
N HIS A 91 -12.54 -3.01 -3.28
CA HIS A 91 -13.06 -2.43 -2.05
C HIS A 91 -14.59 -2.34 -2.05
N GLU A 92 -15.21 -1.85 -3.13
CA GLU A 92 -16.67 -1.79 -3.24
C GLU A 92 -17.30 -3.19 -3.16
N SER A 93 -16.67 -4.19 -3.80
CA SER A 93 -17.12 -5.58 -3.76
C SER A 93 -17.03 -6.18 -2.35
N LEU A 94 -15.95 -5.90 -1.61
CA LEU A 94 -15.79 -6.34 -0.22
C LEU A 94 -16.81 -5.66 0.70
N ALA A 95 -17.00 -4.35 0.60
CA ALA A 95 -18.01 -3.62 1.37
C ALA A 95 -19.41 -4.16 1.13
N ARG A 96 -19.77 -4.40 -0.14
CA ARG A 96 -21.09 -4.93 -0.52
C ARG A 96 -21.34 -6.34 0.01
N THR A 97 -20.32 -7.20 0.04
CA THR A 97 -20.47 -8.62 0.42
C THR A 97 -20.29 -8.85 1.91
N LEU A 98 -19.35 -8.16 2.56
CA LEU A 98 -18.94 -8.38 3.94
C LEU A 98 -19.39 -7.26 4.89
N GLY A 99 -19.99 -6.19 4.34
CA GLY A 99 -20.49 -5.05 5.09
C GLY A 99 -19.40 -4.03 5.42
N THR A 100 -19.87 -2.90 5.95
CA THR A 100 -19.05 -1.82 6.48
C THR A 100 -19.38 -1.60 7.96
N GLY A 101 -18.54 -0.84 8.63
CA GLY A 101 -18.74 -0.39 10.00
C GLY A 101 -18.08 0.96 10.22
N THR A 102 -18.08 1.39 11.47
CA THR A 102 -17.46 2.65 11.88
C THR A 102 -16.64 2.43 13.14
N VAL A 103 -15.46 3.03 13.22
CA VAL A 103 -14.60 2.98 14.41
C VAL A 103 -14.23 4.38 14.88
N PRO A 104 -14.06 4.59 16.20
CA PRO A 104 -13.59 5.86 16.71
C PRO A 104 -12.19 6.20 16.18
N VAL A 105 -12.04 7.34 15.50
CA VAL A 105 -10.75 7.73 14.91
C VAL A 105 -9.67 7.93 15.97
N ARG A 106 -10.04 8.41 17.15
CA ARG A 106 -9.16 8.48 18.34
C ARG A 106 -8.54 7.14 18.72
N ALA A 107 -9.23 6.02 18.50
CA ALA A 107 -8.71 4.68 18.80
C ALA A 107 -7.68 4.25 17.75
N VAL A 108 -7.90 4.63 16.49
CA VAL A 108 -6.97 4.40 15.38
C VAL A 108 -5.69 5.21 15.60
N ALA A 109 -5.81 6.51 15.88
CA ALA A 109 -4.69 7.40 16.19
C ALA A 109 -3.87 6.89 17.40
N ALA A 110 -4.53 6.48 18.49
CA ALA A 110 -3.86 5.88 19.64
C ALA A 110 -3.06 4.61 19.27
N GLY A 111 -3.60 3.78 18.37
CA GLY A 111 -2.90 2.60 17.85
C GLY A 111 -1.66 2.97 17.01
N MET A 112 -1.74 4.00 16.18
CA MET A 112 -0.62 4.52 15.39
C MET A 112 0.47 5.09 16.30
N THR A 113 0.10 5.89 17.31
CA THR A 113 1.03 6.43 18.30
C THR A 113 1.74 5.32 19.08
N ALA A 114 1.02 4.27 19.51
CA ALA A 114 1.63 3.13 20.20
C ALA A 114 2.64 2.38 19.31
N ARG A 115 2.34 2.22 18.00
CA ARG A 115 3.27 1.64 17.04
C ARG A 115 4.50 2.51 16.82
N LEU A 116 4.33 3.83 16.74
CA LEU A 116 5.44 4.78 16.66
C LEU A 116 6.33 4.72 17.91
N ASP A 117 5.76 4.67 19.11
CA ASP A 117 6.54 4.59 20.35
C ASP A 117 7.37 3.30 20.41
N ALA A 118 6.75 2.16 20.03
CA ALA A 118 7.46 0.89 19.90
C ALA A 118 8.57 0.97 18.83
N ALA A 119 8.30 1.66 17.71
CA ALA A 119 9.25 1.81 16.64
C ALA A 119 10.46 2.66 17.03
N VAL A 120 10.25 3.78 17.72
CA VAL A 120 11.32 4.65 18.22
C VAL A 120 12.23 3.90 19.19
N ALA A 121 11.67 3.03 20.04
CA ALA A 121 12.45 2.23 20.99
C ALA A 121 13.43 1.26 20.29
N GLU A 122 13.09 0.78 19.09
CA GLU A 122 13.94 -0.13 18.32
C GLU A 122 14.77 0.58 17.24
N ALA A 123 14.28 1.69 16.71
CA ALA A 123 14.88 2.51 15.66
C ALA A 123 15.08 3.97 16.14
N PRO A 124 16.19 4.26 16.86
CA PRO A 124 16.52 5.61 17.34
C PRO A 124 16.61 6.64 16.20
N GLU A 125 16.82 6.19 14.96
CA GLU A 125 16.76 7.03 13.76
C GLU A 125 15.43 7.79 13.61
N LEU A 126 14.34 7.28 14.20
CA LEU A 126 13.03 7.94 14.22
C LEU A 126 12.89 9.02 15.30
N GLU A 127 13.78 9.10 16.30
CA GLU A 127 13.61 9.99 17.47
C GLU A 127 13.39 11.45 17.08
N ALA A 128 14.14 11.94 16.10
CA ALA A 128 14.05 13.33 15.63
C ALA A 128 12.75 13.61 14.85
N LEU A 129 12.18 12.59 14.21
CA LEU A 129 10.96 12.70 13.40
C LEU A 129 9.69 12.46 14.22
N ALA A 130 9.79 11.66 15.29
CA ALA A 130 8.66 11.22 16.10
C ALA A 130 7.74 12.35 16.61
N PRO A 131 8.24 13.52 17.07
CA PRO A 131 7.34 14.61 17.47
C PRO A 131 6.45 15.12 16.34
N ARG A 132 6.97 15.20 15.10
CA ARG A 132 6.20 15.65 13.93
C ARG A 132 5.22 14.58 13.47
N ILE A 133 5.61 13.30 13.51
CA ILE A 133 4.69 12.18 13.22
C ILE A 133 3.55 12.15 14.23
N ARG A 134 3.83 12.32 15.53
CA ARG A 134 2.80 12.39 16.57
C ARG A 134 1.82 13.52 16.33
N ALA A 135 2.29 14.70 15.90
CA ALA A 135 1.39 15.82 15.58
C ALA A 135 0.36 15.44 14.51
N VAL A 136 0.76 14.72 13.46
CA VAL A 136 -0.17 14.24 12.42
C VAL A 136 -1.18 13.22 12.99
N PHE A 137 -0.75 12.35 13.90
CA PHE A 137 -1.67 11.41 14.56
C PHE A 137 -2.61 12.08 15.56
N ASP A 138 -2.16 13.13 16.24
CA ASP A 138 -2.97 13.94 17.14
C ASP A 138 -4.02 14.74 16.32
N ASP A 139 -3.63 15.33 15.18
CA ASP A 139 -4.56 16.00 14.25
C ASP A 139 -5.60 15.03 13.69
N LEU A 140 -5.23 13.78 13.42
CA LEU A 140 -6.17 12.72 13.05
C LEU A 140 -7.17 12.41 14.18
N ALA A 141 -6.72 12.43 15.44
CA ALA A 141 -7.56 12.08 16.59
C ALA A 141 -8.72 13.07 16.82
N ASP A 142 -8.60 14.29 16.31
CA ASP A 142 -9.62 15.35 16.36
C ASP A 142 -10.64 15.27 15.20
N GLY A 143 -10.47 14.31 14.29
CA GLY A 143 -11.38 14.07 13.16
C GLY A 143 -12.68 13.34 13.51
N ASP A 144 -13.47 13.07 12.48
CA ASP A 144 -14.68 12.24 12.58
C ASP A 144 -14.34 10.74 12.64
N ASP A 145 -15.25 9.94 13.19
CA ASP A 145 -15.12 8.48 13.19
C ASP A 145 -14.94 7.92 11.76
N LEU A 146 -14.10 6.89 11.62
CA LEU A 146 -13.72 6.34 10.31
C LEU A 146 -14.66 5.22 9.87
N GLU A 147 -15.08 5.26 8.61
CA GLU A 147 -15.66 4.10 7.94
C GLU A 147 -14.61 3.01 7.75
N VAL A 148 -14.99 1.77 8.07
CA VAL A 148 -14.13 0.59 7.96
C VAL A 148 -14.84 -0.54 7.25
N GLN A 149 -14.06 -1.39 6.61
CA GLN A 149 -14.53 -2.58 5.91
C GLN A 149 -13.44 -3.65 5.91
N ARG A 150 -13.75 -4.82 5.37
CA ARG A 150 -12.69 -5.77 5.01
C ARG A 150 -11.90 -5.19 3.83
N ILE A 151 -10.58 -5.25 3.96
CA ILE A 151 -9.60 -4.73 3.00
C ILE A 151 -8.57 -5.83 2.68
N HIS A 152 -7.65 -5.57 1.76
CA HIS A 152 -6.51 -6.46 1.52
C HIS A 152 -5.53 -6.45 2.70
N GLY A 153 -5.26 -5.28 3.27
CA GLY A 153 -4.54 -5.12 4.53
C GLY A 153 -3.01 -5.13 4.43
N ASP A 154 -2.44 -5.54 3.29
CA ASP A 154 -1.00 -5.47 2.96
C ASP A 154 -0.78 -5.23 1.46
N LEU A 155 -1.57 -4.33 0.88
CA LEU A 155 -1.52 -4.05 -0.57
C LEU A 155 -0.27 -3.26 -0.95
N HIS A 156 0.47 -3.75 -1.94
CA HIS A 156 1.60 -3.07 -2.58
C HIS A 156 1.80 -3.56 -4.02
N LEU A 157 2.72 -2.97 -4.79
CA LEU A 157 2.97 -3.31 -6.20
C LEU A 157 3.36 -4.77 -6.46
N GLY A 158 3.83 -5.49 -5.43
CA GLY A 158 4.15 -6.92 -5.51
C GLY A 158 2.93 -7.83 -5.35
N GLN A 159 1.80 -7.28 -4.93
CA GLN A 159 0.52 -7.99 -4.74
C GLN A 159 -0.48 -7.67 -5.86
N VAL A 160 0.01 -7.15 -6.98
CA VAL A 160 -0.80 -6.88 -8.17
C VAL A 160 -0.14 -7.48 -9.41
N LEU A 161 -0.96 -8.14 -10.22
CA LEU A 161 -0.55 -8.76 -11.47
C LEU A 161 -1.30 -8.13 -12.64
N ARG A 162 -0.57 -7.75 -13.69
CA ARG A 162 -1.15 -7.26 -14.94
C ARG A 162 -1.34 -8.41 -15.92
N THR A 163 -2.57 -8.82 -16.20
CA THR A 163 -2.88 -9.67 -17.38
C THR A 163 -2.91 -8.80 -18.64
N PRO A 164 -3.16 -9.31 -19.85
CA PRO A 164 -3.37 -8.44 -21.02
C PRO A 164 -4.59 -7.51 -20.88
N GLU A 165 -5.64 -7.94 -20.16
CA GLU A 165 -6.91 -7.23 -20.07
C GLU A 165 -7.06 -6.37 -18.81
N ARG A 166 -6.55 -6.83 -17.66
CA ARG A 166 -6.85 -6.20 -16.37
C ARG A 166 -5.75 -6.38 -15.32
N TRP A 167 -5.93 -5.68 -14.20
CA TRP A 167 -5.17 -5.89 -12.97
C TRP A 167 -5.87 -6.91 -12.07
N LEU A 168 -5.10 -7.82 -11.49
CA LEU A 168 -5.53 -8.75 -10.45
C LEU A 168 -4.83 -8.38 -9.15
N LEU A 169 -5.57 -8.42 -8.04
CA LEU A 169 -5.04 -8.38 -6.68
C LEU A 169 -4.88 -9.82 -6.20
N ILE A 170 -3.80 -10.09 -5.48
CA ILE A 170 -3.44 -11.42 -4.96
C ILE A 170 -3.02 -11.31 -3.49
N ASP A 171 -2.87 -12.44 -2.80
CA ASP A 171 -2.32 -12.52 -1.43
C ASP A 171 -3.11 -11.68 -0.41
N PHE A 172 -4.40 -12.01 -0.26
CA PHE A 172 -5.30 -11.35 0.69
C PHE A 172 -5.08 -11.83 2.14
N GLU A 173 -3.91 -12.39 2.45
CA GLU A 173 -3.57 -12.86 3.79
C GLU A 173 -3.49 -11.73 4.81
N GLY A 174 -3.17 -10.51 4.38
CA GLY A 174 -2.86 -9.37 5.24
C GLY A 174 -1.45 -9.42 5.84
N GLU A 175 -1.07 -8.41 6.63
CA GLU A 175 0.34 -8.25 7.06
C GLU A 175 0.87 -9.46 7.84
N PRO A 176 1.99 -10.09 7.40
CA PRO A 176 2.51 -11.32 8.01
C PRO A 176 2.85 -11.23 9.50
N ALA A 177 3.17 -10.02 9.99
CA ALA A 177 3.52 -9.78 11.39
C ALA A 177 2.32 -9.79 12.34
N LYS A 178 1.09 -9.72 11.82
CA LYS A 178 -0.15 -9.68 12.60
C LYS A 178 -0.71 -11.07 12.85
N SER A 179 -1.35 -11.25 14.00
CA SER A 179 -2.11 -12.48 14.29
C SER A 179 -3.29 -12.64 13.31
N LEU A 180 -3.76 -13.88 13.13
CA LEU A 180 -4.92 -14.15 12.26
C LEU A 180 -6.17 -13.34 12.66
N ALA A 181 -6.38 -13.10 13.97
CA ALA A 181 -7.50 -12.30 14.44
C ALA A 181 -7.37 -10.84 13.99
N GLU A 182 -6.18 -10.25 14.12
CA GLU A 182 -5.89 -8.88 13.69
C GLU A 182 -5.99 -8.73 12.17
N ARG A 183 -5.51 -9.71 11.38
CA ARG A 183 -5.61 -9.71 9.91
C ARG A 183 -7.05 -9.73 9.40
N ARG A 184 -8.02 -10.14 10.22
CA ARG A 184 -9.45 -10.18 9.88
C ARG A 184 -10.24 -8.96 10.38
N THR A 185 -9.63 -8.11 11.20
CA THR A 185 -10.27 -6.89 11.71
C THR A 185 -10.50 -5.91 10.55
N PRO A 186 -11.73 -5.38 10.36
CA PRO A 186 -11.99 -4.32 9.40
C PRO A 186 -11.14 -3.08 9.65
N ASP A 187 -10.73 -2.41 8.58
CA ASP A 187 -9.94 -1.18 8.64
C ASP A 187 -10.39 -0.21 7.53
N SER A 188 -9.88 1.01 7.53
CA SER A 188 -10.14 2.00 6.49
C SER A 188 -9.51 1.56 5.17
N VAL A 189 -10.23 1.76 4.06
CA VAL A 189 -9.68 1.59 2.70
C VAL A 189 -8.42 2.43 2.45
N LEU A 190 -8.25 3.52 3.21
CA LEU A 190 -7.08 4.38 3.13
C LEU A 190 -5.78 3.67 3.54
N ARG A 191 -5.86 2.58 4.31
CA ARG A 191 -4.70 1.73 4.62
C ARG A 191 -4.11 1.08 3.36
N ASP A 192 -4.95 0.53 2.50
CA ASP A 192 -4.52 -0.08 1.23
C ASP A 192 -4.05 0.98 0.22
N VAL A 193 -4.73 2.14 0.17
CA VAL A 193 -4.29 3.29 -0.64
C VAL A 193 -2.92 3.79 -0.18
N ALA A 194 -2.70 3.90 1.13
CA ALA A 194 -1.41 4.27 1.71
C ALA A 194 -0.33 3.23 1.37
N GLY A 195 -0.64 1.93 1.44
CA GLY A 195 0.26 0.86 1.01
C GLY A 195 0.72 1.00 -0.44
N MET A 196 -0.20 1.31 -1.35
CA MET A 196 0.13 1.60 -2.75
C MET A 196 0.96 2.87 -2.92
N ALA A 197 0.61 3.96 -2.24
CA ALA A 197 1.37 5.21 -2.28
C ALA A 197 2.81 5.02 -1.80
N ARG A 198 2.99 4.29 -0.69
CA ARG A 198 4.31 3.87 -0.19
C ARG A 198 5.05 3.01 -1.20
N SER A 199 4.37 2.06 -1.84
CA SER A 199 4.99 1.17 -2.83
C SER A 199 5.49 1.91 -4.07
N PHE A 200 4.76 2.92 -4.56
CA PHE A 200 5.21 3.80 -5.63
C PHE A 200 6.46 4.60 -5.24
N ASP A 201 6.44 5.25 -4.07
CA ASP A 201 7.60 6.00 -3.56
C ASP A 201 8.81 5.08 -3.38
N TYR A 202 8.62 3.90 -2.81
CA TYR A 202 9.69 2.92 -2.64
C TYR A 202 10.25 2.46 -4.00
N ALA A 203 9.40 2.13 -4.98
CA ALA A 203 9.83 1.75 -6.33
C ALA A 203 10.65 2.84 -7.02
N ALA A 204 10.26 4.11 -6.86
CA ALA A 204 10.95 5.24 -7.47
C ALA A 204 12.36 5.46 -6.91
N HIS A 205 12.54 5.25 -5.60
CA HIS A 205 13.81 5.49 -4.90
C HIS A 205 14.66 4.21 -4.77
N PHE A 206 14.10 3.02 -4.99
CA PHE A 206 14.81 1.73 -4.94
C PHE A 206 16.10 1.72 -5.78
N PRO A 207 16.12 2.22 -7.03
CA PRO A 207 17.34 2.21 -7.85
C PRO A 207 18.39 3.24 -7.42
N LEU A 208 18.03 4.18 -6.54
CA LEU A 208 18.91 5.28 -6.10
C LEU A 208 19.85 4.90 -4.95
N GLY A 209 19.70 3.69 -4.40
CA GLY A 209 20.37 3.22 -3.18
C GLY A 209 21.83 3.64 -3.07
N ASP A 210 22.23 4.05 -1.86
CA ASP A 210 23.56 4.52 -1.41
C ASP A 210 24.49 5.12 -2.49
N THR A 211 23.95 5.92 -3.41
CA THR A 211 24.76 6.65 -4.39
C THR A 211 25.30 7.93 -3.75
N GLU A 212 26.61 8.14 -3.84
CA GLU A 212 27.29 9.32 -3.29
C GLU A 212 26.61 10.63 -3.76
N SER A 213 26.56 11.61 -2.85
CA SER A 213 25.97 12.92 -3.07
C SER A 213 26.77 13.73 -4.10
N ASP A 214 26.36 13.64 -5.37
CA ASP A 214 26.84 14.47 -6.48
C ASP A 214 25.66 15.20 -7.17
N ALA A 215 25.94 16.13 -8.09
CA ALA A 215 24.86 16.85 -8.79
C ALA A 215 23.90 15.91 -9.56
N ARG A 216 24.36 14.69 -9.93
CA ARG A 216 23.51 13.68 -10.57
C ARG A 216 22.60 12.99 -9.55
N SER A 217 22.96 12.93 -8.26
CA SER A 217 22.07 12.43 -7.21
C SER A 217 20.85 13.33 -7.02
N ALA A 218 21.03 14.66 -7.00
CA ALA A 218 19.92 15.62 -6.87
C ALA A 218 18.92 15.55 -8.04
N GLN A 219 19.42 15.40 -9.28
CA GLN A 219 18.56 15.23 -10.45
C GLN A 219 17.79 13.91 -10.41
N ARG A 220 18.45 12.80 -10.08
CA ARG A 220 17.79 11.49 -9.95
C ARG A 220 16.72 11.50 -8.88
N GLU A 221 17.02 12.10 -7.73
CA GLU A 221 16.10 12.26 -6.61
C GLU A 221 14.87 13.12 -7.00
N PHE A 222 15.07 14.20 -7.75
CA PHE A 222 13.95 14.97 -8.31
C PHE A 222 13.06 14.13 -9.23
N ARG A 223 13.65 13.32 -10.12
CA ARG A 223 12.90 12.46 -11.06
C ARG A 223 12.17 11.33 -10.34
N ALA A 224 12.77 10.75 -9.30
CA ALA A 224 12.10 9.73 -8.48
C ALA A 224 10.84 10.30 -7.83
N ARG A 225 10.94 11.49 -7.24
CA ARG A 225 9.77 12.19 -6.70
C ARG A 225 8.73 12.51 -7.77
N GLU A 226 9.15 13.07 -8.90
CA GLU A 226 8.24 13.37 -10.02
C GLU A 226 7.47 12.12 -10.47
N TRP A 227 8.15 10.99 -10.62
CA TRP A 227 7.52 9.73 -10.99
C TRP A 227 6.57 9.23 -9.90
N ALA A 228 6.99 9.25 -8.63
CA ALA A 228 6.14 8.79 -7.52
C ALA A 228 4.87 9.62 -7.41
N ASP A 229 4.99 10.95 -7.36
CA ASP A 229 3.86 11.88 -7.24
C ASP A 229 2.88 11.72 -8.40
N ARG A 230 3.40 11.62 -9.63
CA ARG A 230 2.59 11.42 -10.84
C ARG A 230 1.78 10.13 -10.77
N ASN A 231 2.38 9.04 -10.32
CA ASN A 231 1.71 7.74 -10.27
C ASN A 231 0.74 7.63 -9.09
N VAL A 232 1.05 8.25 -7.95
CA VAL A 232 0.10 8.37 -6.82
C VAL A 232 -1.11 9.22 -7.23
N ASP A 233 -0.91 10.35 -7.91
CA ASP A 233 -2.01 11.18 -8.44
C ASP A 233 -2.89 10.38 -9.42
N ALA A 234 -2.28 9.67 -10.36
CA ALA A 234 -3.01 8.86 -11.33
C ALA A 234 -3.77 7.70 -10.67
N PHE A 235 -3.14 7.00 -9.72
CA PHE A 235 -3.78 5.94 -8.93
C PHE A 235 -5.00 6.46 -8.16
N CYS A 236 -4.84 7.54 -7.39
CA CYS A 236 -5.92 8.14 -6.62
C CYS A 236 -7.05 8.64 -7.53
N ARG A 237 -6.72 9.17 -8.72
CA ARG A 237 -7.72 9.55 -9.72
C ARG A 237 -8.54 8.37 -10.21
N GLY A 238 -7.90 7.28 -10.59
CA GLY A 238 -8.61 6.06 -11.03
C GLY A 238 -9.46 5.45 -9.93
N TYR A 239 -8.97 5.50 -8.68
CA TYR A 239 -9.73 5.10 -7.51
C TYR A 239 -10.99 5.97 -7.33
N ALA A 240 -10.82 7.30 -7.39
CA ALA A 240 -11.89 8.28 -7.24
C ALA A 240 -12.95 8.19 -8.35
N GLU A 241 -12.53 7.95 -9.60
CA GLU A 241 -13.44 7.76 -10.74
C GLU A 241 -14.41 6.59 -10.52
N ARG A 242 -13.99 5.57 -9.74
CA ARG A 242 -14.80 4.37 -9.52
C ARG A 242 -15.77 4.48 -8.35
N ILE A 243 -15.38 5.12 -7.25
CA ILE A 243 -16.17 5.20 -6.01
C ILE A 243 -16.73 6.60 -5.71
N GLY A 244 -16.34 7.61 -6.49
CA GLY A 244 -16.82 8.99 -6.36
C GLY A 244 -16.19 9.80 -5.22
N VAL A 245 -15.25 9.22 -4.48
CA VAL A 245 -14.51 9.91 -3.40
C VAL A 245 -13.02 9.83 -3.70
N ASP A 246 -12.38 11.00 -3.73
CA ASP A 246 -10.93 11.09 -3.89
C ASP A 246 -10.24 10.81 -2.56
N PRO A 247 -9.39 9.77 -2.44
CA PRO A 247 -8.66 9.48 -1.20
C PRO A 247 -7.83 10.67 -0.71
N ARG A 248 -7.35 11.52 -1.62
CA ARG A 248 -6.53 12.69 -1.28
C ARG A 248 -7.32 13.82 -0.64
N ALA A 249 -8.64 13.84 -0.83
CA ALA A 249 -9.52 14.79 -0.16
C ALA A 249 -9.70 14.50 1.34
N THR A 250 -9.20 13.36 1.83
CA THR A 250 -9.26 12.97 3.25
C THR A 250 -8.14 13.59 4.11
N GLY A 251 -7.25 14.36 3.49
CA GLY A 251 -6.24 15.17 4.17
C GLY A 251 -5.37 14.36 5.15
N SER A 252 -5.37 14.78 6.41
CA SER A 252 -4.57 14.19 7.49
C SER A 252 -4.82 12.69 7.70
N THR A 253 -5.98 12.17 7.29
CA THR A 253 -6.28 10.73 7.45
C THR A 253 -5.40 9.87 6.56
N LEU A 254 -5.34 10.15 5.25
CA LEU A 254 -4.48 9.40 4.35
C LEU A 254 -3.00 9.61 4.72
N GLU A 255 -2.62 10.83 5.08
CA GLU A 255 -1.26 11.15 5.52
C GLU A 255 -0.83 10.31 6.74
N ALA A 256 -1.70 10.19 7.74
CA ALA A 256 -1.46 9.38 8.93
C ALA A 256 -1.26 7.89 8.58
N TYR A 257 -2.07 7.31 7.68
CA TYR A 257 -1.86 5.93 7.22
C TYR A 257 -0.56 5.75 6.45
N VAL A 258 -0.16 6.73 5.63
CA VAL A 258 1.12 6.71 4.91
C VAL A 258 2.28 6.75 5.90
N LEU A 259 2.22 7.60 6.93
CA LEU A 259 3.23 7.67 7.98
C LEU A 259 3.29 6.39 8.84
N ASP A 260 2.15 5.84 9.25
CA ASP A 260 2.09 4.58 10.01
C ASP A 260 2.75 3.43 9.22
N LYS A 261 2.49 3.33 7.92
CA LYS A 261 3.14 2.34 7.05
C LYS A 261 4.64 2.61 6.90
N ALA A 262 5.07 3.86 6.74
CA ALA A 262 6.49 4.20 6.63
C ALA A 262 7.26 3.89 7.94
N VAL A 263 6.66 4.13 9.10
CA VAL A 263 7.22 3.75 10.41
C VAL A 263 7.37 2.23 10.52
N TYR A 264 6.37 1.46 10.07
CA TYR A 264 6.47 0.01 9.99
C TYR A 264 7.62 -0.43 9.07
N GLU A 265 7.78 0.20 7.90
CA GLU A 265 8.87 -0.09 6.97
C GLU A 265 10.24 0.19 7.58
N VAL A 266 10.42 1.29 8.33
CA VAL A 266 11.68 1.55 9.05
C VAL A 266 12.07 0.37 9.94
N LEU A 267 11.13 -0.18 10.71
CA LEU A 267 11.39 -1.35 11.56
C LEU A 267 11.68 -2.60 10.75
N TYR A 268 10.92 -2.81 9.67
CA TYR A 268 11.13 -3.95 8.79
C TYR A 268 12.53 -3.92 8.16
N GLU A 269 12.94 -2.79 7.59
CA GLU A 269 14.25 -2.64 6.98
C GLU A 269 15.36 -2.74 8.02
N LYS A 270 15.19 -2.13 9.20
CA LYS A 270 16.17 -2.26 10.29
C LYS A 270 16.43 -3.71 10.68
N ARG A 271 15.41 -4.56 10.70
CA ARG A 271 15.52 -5.97 11.10
C ARG A 271 16.06 -6.87 9.98
N ASN A 272 15.71 -6.58 8.73
CA ASN A 272 15.95 -7.51 7.62
C ASN A 272 17.01 -7.02 6.62
N ARG A 273 17.12 -5.70 6.39
CA ARG A 273 18.01 -5.07 5.41
C ARG A 273 18.49 -3.68 5.90
N PRO A 274 19.33 -3.60 6.95
CA PRO A 274 19.65 -2.32 7.60
C PRO A 274 20.16 -1.22 6.68
N GLY A 275 20.87 -1.56 5.58
CA GLY A 275 21.35 -0.59 4.58
C GLY A 275 20.23 0.13 3.80
N TRP A 276 18.98 -0.28 3.95
CA TRP A 276 17.82 0.26 3.24
C TRP A 276 16.97 1.20 4.10
N ILE A 277 17.33 1.38 5.38
CA ILE A 277 16.56 2.19 6.34
C ILE A 277 16.41 3.66 5.89
N GLY A 278 17.35 4.16 5.08
CA GLY A 278 17.30 5.52 4.53
C GLY A 278 16.10 5.77 3.60
N LEU A 279 15.58 4.73 2.93
CA LEU A 279 14.42 4.87 2.04
C LEU A 279 13.13 5.24 2.82
N PRO A 280 12.67 4.46 3.81
CA PRO A 280 11.49 4.82 4.58
C PRO A 280 11.70 6.07 5.46
N LEU A 281 12.92 6.35 5.94
CA LEU A 281 13.22 7.61 6.64
C LEU A 281 13.05 8.83 5.72
N GLY A 282 13.63 8.80 4.52
CA GLY A 282 13.47 9.88 3.54
C GLY A 282 12.02 10.06 3.10
N ALA A 283 11.24 8.97 3.03
CA ALA A 283 9.81 9.06 2.78
C ALA A 283 9.05 9.79 3.89
N ILE A 284 9.33 9.47 5.16
CA ILE A 284 8.74 10.18 6.30
C ILE A 284 9.07 11.68 6.22
N GLU A 285 10.33 12.04 5.94
CA GLU A 285 10.72 13.44 5.78
C GLU A 285 9.95 14.16 4.66
N ARG A 286 9.77 13.51 3.51
CA ARG A 286 9.01 14.05 2.38
C ARG A 286 7.54 14.28 2.74
N VAL A 287 6.89 13.30 3.37
CA VAL A 287 5.48 13.41 3.79
C VAL A 287 5.32 14.57 4.77
N LEU A 288 6.15 14.60 5.83
CA LEU A 288 6.08 15.65 6.84
C LEU A 288 6.47 17.06 6.32
N ALA A 289 7.12 17.17 5.16
CA ALA A 289 7.48 18.45 4.54
C ALA A 289 6.36 19.00 3.63
N ALA A 290 5.40 18.17 3.25
CA ALA A 290 4.27 18.55 2.42
C ALA A 290 3.05 19.05 3.24
N GLY A 291 2.94 18.64 4.50
CA GLY A 291 1.97 19.14 5.50
C GLY A 291 2.48 20.35 6.27
#